data_AF-A0AAJ4AMV9-F1
#
_entry.id   AF-A0AAJ4AMV9-F1
#
_cell.length_a   1.000
_cell.length_b   1.000
_cell.length_c   1.000
_cell.angle_alpha   90.00
_cell.angle_beta   90.00
_cell.angle_gamma   90.00
#
_symmetry.space_group_name_H-M   'P 1'
#
loop_
_entity.id
_entity.type
_entity.pdbx_description
1 polymer ?
#
loop_
_entity_poly.entity_id
_entity_poly.type
_entity_poly.pdbx_seq_one_letter_code
_entity_poly.pdbx_strand_id
1 'polypeptide(L)'
;MNALLSQLGKASPLGSLLMKMKGQLDSQADANRVYKDLYPVLQDLLERGYRFESPEIQGVVSVLRELPAWGAKRREFEKRYLRDEYTLRKLPRDPSYFNGQGCWH
;
A
#
# COMPACT_ATOMS: atom_id res chain seq x y z
N MET A 1 7.70 3.56 -15.40
CA MET A 1 6.47 3.63 -14.58
C MET A 1 6.69 4.70 -13.52
N ASN A 2 5.68 5.55 -13.25
CA ASN A 2 5.54 6.53 -12.14
C ASN A 2 5.32 7.99 -12.57
N ALA A 3 4.17 8.29 -13.18
CA ALA A 3 3.63 9.65 -13.24
C ALA A 3 2.85 10.03 -11.96
N LEU A 4 2.31 9.06 -11.23
CA LEU A 4 1.47 9.29 -10.04
C LEU A 4 2.26 9.77 -8.81
N LEU A 5 3.49 9.27 -8.59
CA LEU A 5 4.37 9.76 -7.52
C LEU A 5 4.87 11.20 -7.74
N SER A 6 4.77 11.72 -8.96
CA SER A 6 5.14 13.11 -9.26
C SER A 6 4.01 14.10 -8.94
N GLN A 7 2.77 13.62 -8.80
CA GLN A 7 1.60 14.43 -8.41
C GLN A 7 1.36 14.45 -6.89
N LEU A 8 1.78 13.41 -6.17
CA LEU A 8 2.12 13.59 -4.76
C LEU A 8 3.30 14.55 -4.74
N GLY A 9 3.05 15.82 -4.42
CA GLY A 9 4.13 16.80 -4.31
C GLY A 9 5.25 16.17 -3.49
N LYS A 10 6.43 16.01 -4.09
CA LYS A 10 7.64 15.45 -3.46
C LYS A 10 8.03 16.18 -2.16
N ALA A 11 7.35 17.29 -1.85
CA ALA A 11 7.47 18.13 -0.66
C ALA A 11 6.36 17.94 0.41
N SER A 12 5.41 17.02 0.23
CA SER A 12 4.41 16.71 1.27
C SER A 12 4.99 15.72 2.31
N PRO A 13 4.73 15.90 3.62
CA PRO A 13 5.21 14.99 4.67
C PRO A 13 4.80 13.52 4.42
N LEU A 14 3.59 13.31 3.90
CA LEU A 14 3.09 11.99 3.54
C LEU A 14 3.88 11.38 2.36
N GLY A 15 4.17 12.15 1.32
CA GLY A 15 4.96 11.67 0.18
C GLY A 15 6.38 11.28 0.56
N SER A 16 7.05 12.08 1.41
CA SER A 16 8.39 11.73 1.91
C SER A 16 8.36 10.46 2.77
N LEU A 17 7.33 10.28 3.61
CA LEU A 17 7.14 9.08 4.42
C LEU A 17 6.95 7.83 3.54
N LEU A 18 6.04 7.90 2.56
CA LEU A 18 5.76 6.78 1.65
C LEU A 18 7.00 6.36 0.84
N MET A 19 7.79 7.33 0.36
CA MET A 19 9.05 7.05 -0.34
C MET A 19 10.07 6.35 0.57
N LYS A 20 10.18 6.77 1.84
CA LYS A 20 11.04 6.10 2.82
C LYS A 20 10.59 4.67 3.10
N MET A 21 9.28 4.43 3.23
CA MET A 21 8.73 3.09 3.44
C MET A 21 8.99 2.17 2.25
N LYS A 22 8.83 2.69 1.03
CA LYS A 22 9.14 1.93 -0.20
C LYS A 22 10.60 1.48 -0.26
N GLY A 23 11.53 2.32 0.21
CA GLY A 23 12.96 1.99 0.27
C GLY A 23 13.36 0.98 1.36
N GLN A 24 12.43 0.54 2.21
CA GLN A 24 12.69 -0.44 3.28
C GLN A 24 12.21 -1.86 2.94
N LEU A 25 11.66 -2.09 1.74
CA LEU A 25 11.04 -3.36 1.35
C LEU A 25 12.05 -4.41 0.87
N ASP A 26 13.02 -4.76 1.71
CA ASP A 26 14.05 -5.76 1.39
C ASP A 26 13.75 -7.16 1.98
N SER A 27 12.79 -7.29 2.92
CA SER A 27 12.44 -8.57 3.55
C SER A 27 10.96 -8.73 3.93
N GLN A 28 10.53 -9.96 4.22
CA GLN A 28 9.19 -10.29 4.74
C GLN A 28 8.84 -9.51 6.02
N ALA A 29 9.82 -9.40 6.92
CA ALA A 29 9.65 -8.72 8.19
C ALA A 29 9.38 -7.23 7.97
N ASP A 30 10.03 -6.65 6.96
CA ASP A 30 9.84 -5.26 6.58
C ASP A 30 8.47 -5.07 5.90
N ALA A 31 8.02 -6.00 5.06
CA ALA A 31 6.69 -5.92 4.43
C ALA A 31 5.55 -5.93 5.46
N ASN A 32 5.63 -6.78 6.48
CA ASN A 32 4.67 -6.79 7.59
C ASN A 32 4.68 -5.49 8.38
N ARG A 33 5.87 -4.95 8.68
CA ARG A 33 6.01 -3.68 9.40
C ARG A 33 5.44 -2.52 8.61
N VAL A 34 5.85 -2.39 7.33
CA VAL A 34 5.35 -1.36 6.43
C VAL A 34 3.83 -1.44 6.32
N TYR A 35 3.25 -2.64 6.21
CA TYR A 35 1.79 -2.80 6.20
C TYR A 35 1.12 -2.27 7.48
N LYS A 36 1.65 -2.62 8.67
CA LYS A 36 1.09 -2.15 9.96
C LYS A 36 1.09 -0.64 10.07
N ASP A 37 2.14 0.00 9.55
CA ASP A 37 2.29 1.45 9.60
C ASP A 37 1.39 2.13 8.55
N LEU A 38 1.20 1.51 7.37
CA LEU A 38 0.44 2.07 6.26
C LEU A 38 -1.08 1.90 6.40
N TYR A 39 -1.53 0.80 7.00
CA TYR A 39 -2.95 0.49 7.18
C TYR A 39 -3.75 1.59 7.90
N PRO A 40 -3.33 2.13 9.07
CA PRO A 40 -4.06 3.20 9.74
C PRO A 40 -4.08 4.49 8.92
N VAL A 41 -3.03 4.79 8.14
CA VAL A 41 -3.00 5.94 7.23
C VAL A 41 -4.04 5.78 6.12
N LEU A 42 -4.14 4.59 5.54
CA LEU A 42 -5.17 4.28 4.55
C LEU A 42 -6.58 4.45 5.13
N GLN A 43 -6.82 3.94 6.34
CA GLN A 43 -8.13 4.05 7.00
C GLN A 43 -8.51 5.51 7.24
N ASP A 44 -7.60 6.32 7.79
CA ASP A 44 -7.85 7.75 8.03
C ASP A 44 -8.18 8.51 6.72
N LEU A 45 -7.47 8.23 5.62
CA LEU A 45 -7.78 8.82 4.32
C LEU A 45 -9.16 8.40 3.81
N LEU A 46 -9.51 7.12 3.93
CA LEU A 46 -10.83 6.61 3.51
C LEU A 46 -11.97 7.16 4.38
N GLU A 47 -11.74 7.35 5.69
CA GLU A 47 -12.70 7.93 6.63
C GLU A 47 -12.94 9.42 6.35
N ARG A 48 -11.90 10.14 5.93
CA ARG A 48 -11.99 11.54 5.46
C ARG A 48 -12.65 11.69 4.08
N GLY A 49 -13.00 10.58 3.43
CA GLY A 49 -13.70 10.58 2.15
C GLY A 49 -12.79 10.75 0.93
N TYR A 50 -11.49 10.51 1.05
CA TYR A 50 -10.59 10.52 -0.10
C TYR A 50 -10.99 9.43 -1.10
N ARG A 51 -10.99 9.79 -2.39
CA ARG A 51 -11.33 8.90 -3.51
C ARG A 51 -10.16 8.01 -3.87
N PHE A 52 -10.44 6.85 -4.48
CA PHE A 52 -9.41 5.94 -4.93
C PHE A 52 -8.38 6.62 -5.84
N GLU A 53 -8.84 7.48 -6.75
CA GLU A 53 -8.01 8.19 -7.71
C GLU A 53 -7.22 9.36 -7.11
N SER A 54 -7.49 9.72 -5.84
CA SER A 54 -6.76 10.80 -5.18
C SER A 54 -5.27 10.49 -5.14
N PRO A 55 -4.40 11.51 -5.29
CA PRO A 55 -2.96 11.31 -5.22
C PRO A 55 -2.58 10.55 -3.94
N GLU A 56 -3.12 10.95 -2.78
CA GLU A 56 -2.84 10.38 -1.46
C GLU A 56 -3.12 8.87 -1.41
N ILE A 57 -4.32 8.45 -1.83
CA ILE A 57 -4.67 7.03 -1.90
C ILE A 57 -3.78 6.30 -2.92
N GLN A 58 -3.51 6.89 -4.08
CA GLN A 58 -2.61 6.28 -5.07
C GLN A 58 -1.16 6.13 -4.57
N GLY A 59 -0.69 7.05 -3.73
CA GLY A 59 0.60 6.96 -3.05
C GLY A 59 0.65 5.74 -2.13
N VAL A 60 -0.37 5.58 -1.29
CA VAL A 60 -0.53 4.43 -0.39
C VAL A 60 -0.63 3.12 -1.18
N VAL A 61 -1.48 3.08 -2.22
CA VAL A 61 -1.64 1.94 -3.13
C VAL A 61 -0.31 1.56 -3.78
N SER A 62 0.50 2.55 -4.17
CA SER A 62 1.81 2.28 -4.76
C SER A 62 2.78 1.61 -3.78
N VAL A 63 2.68 1.87 -2.49
CA VAL A 63 3.50 1.18 -1.47
C VAL A 63 2.93 -0.23 -1.21
N LEU A 64 1.60 -0.35 -1.03
CA LEU A 64 0.94 -1.64 -0.82
C LEU A 64 1.19 -2.63 -1.96
N ARG A 65 1.25 -2.15 -3.20
CA ARG A 65 1.53 -2.96 -4.40
C ARG A 65 2.92 -3.59 -4.38
N GLU A 66 3.88 -3.00 -3.70
CA GLU A 66 5.27 -3.49 -3.68
C GLU A 66 5.50 -4.53 -2.58
N LEU A 67 4.59 -4.63 -1.61
CA LEU A 67 4.72 -5.56 -0.48
C LEU A 67 4.71 -7.04 -0.90
N PRO A 68 3.82 -7.51 -1.80
CA PRO A 68 3.80 -8.90 -2.20
C PRO A 68 4.96 -9.26 -3.13
N ALA A 69 5.36 -10.53 -3.03
CA ALA A 69 6.33 -11.13 -3.92
C ALA A 69 6.00 -10.88 -5.40
N TRP A 70 7.01 -10.56 -6.19
CA TRP A 70 6.86 -10.24 -7.61
C TRP A 70 6.17 -11.37 -8.39
N GLY A 71 5.49 -11.02 -9.49
CA GLY A 71 4.78 -11.97 -10.34
C GLY A 71 3.32 -12.22 -9.92
N ALA A 72 2.92 -13.49 -9.87
CA ALA A 72 1.52 -13.89 -9.70
C ALA A 72 0.93 -13.42 -8.34
N LYS A 73 1.71 -13.47 -7.26
CA LYS A 73 1.28 -13.05 -5.92
C LYS A 73 0.91 -11.58 -5.89
N ARG A 74 1.77 -10.71 -6.42
CA ARG A 74 1.49 -9.28 -6.59
C ARG A 74 0.25 -9.02 -7.43
N ARG A 75 0.12 -9.69 -8.59
CA ARG A 75 -1.02 -9.51 -9.48
C ARG A 75 -2.35 -9.88 -8.81
N GLU A 76 -2.39 -10.99 -8.09
CA GLU A 76 -3.60 -11.41 -7.36
C GLU A 76 -3.91 -10.49 -6.18
N PHE A 77 -2.88 -10.02 -5.46
CA PHE A 77 -3.05 -9.03 -4.39
C PHE A 77 -3.67 -7.73 -4.92
N GLU A 78 -3.12 -7.20 -6.01
CA GLU A 78 -3.64 -5.99 -6.65
C GLU A 78 -5.10 -6.18 -7.09
N LYS A 79 -5.41 -7.29 -7.75
CA LYS A 79 -6.75 -7.60 -8.23
C LYS A 79 -7.76 -7.72 -7.09
N ARG A 80 -7.33 -8.25 -5.95
CA ARG A 80 -8.21 -8.52 -4.79
C ARG A 80 -8.44 -7.29 -3.92
N TYR A 81 -7.43 -6.43 -3.78
CA TYR A 81 -7.45 -5.36 -2.76
C TYR A 81 -7.17 -3.95 -3.29
N LEU A 82 -6.49 -3.78 -4.43
CA LEU A 82 -5.99 -2.47 -4.87
C LEU A 82 -6.66 -1.96 -6.15
N ARG A 83 -7.98 -2.19 -6.29
CA ARG A 83 -8.71 -1.86 -7.52
C ARG A 83 -9.57 -0.59 -7.40
N ASP A 84 -10.17 -0.38 -6.24
CA ASP A 84 -11.15 0.67 -5.95
C ASP A 84 -11.30 0.83 -4.42
N GLU A 85 -12.10 1.80 -3.96
CA GLU A 85 -12.32 2.04 -2.53
C GLU A 85 -12.96 0.83 -1.83
N TYR A 86 -13.81 0.08 -2.53
CA TYR A 86 -14.50 -1.08 -1.97
C TYR A 86 -13.53 -2.24 -1.70
N THR A 87 -12.62 -2.50 -2.62
CA THR A 87 -11.57 -3.52 -2.48
C THR A 87 -10.49 -3.10 -1.47
N LEU A 88 -10.16 -1.81 -1.38
CA LEU A 88 -9.26 -1.29 -0.33
C LEU A 88 -9.83 -1.54 1.07
N ARG A 89 -11.14 -1.35 1.26
CA ARG A 89 -11.81 -1.62 2.54
C ARG A 89 -11.82 -3.11 2.93
N LYS A 90 -11.52 -4.02 2.00
CA LYS A 90 -11.38 -5.46 2.28
C LYS A 90 -9.99 -5.85 2.77
N LEU A 91 -9.04 -4.91 2.82
CA LEU A 91 -7.72 -5.19 3.36
C LEU A 91 -7.84 -5.66 4.82
N PRO A 92 -7.26 -6.81 5.18
CA PRO A 92 -7.29 -7.32 6.54
C PRO A 92 -6.52 -6.38 7.46
N ARG A 93 -7.07 -6.12 8.65
CA ARG A 93 -6.42 -5.24 9.64
C ARG A 93 -5.08 -5.78 10.13
N ASP A 94 -4.99 -7.11 10.32
CA ASP A 94 -3.76 -7.76 10.76
C ASP A 94 -3.00 -8.34 9.55
N PRO A 95 -1.75 -7.92 9.30
CA PRO A 95 -0.96 -8.46 8.20
C PRO A 95 -0.56 -9.93 8.39
N SER A 96 -0.70 -10.50 9.60
CA SER A 96 -0.49 -11.93 9.84
C SER A 96 -1.39 -12.81 8.96
N TYR A 97 -2.54 -12.26 8.52
CA TYR A 97 -3.44 -12.88 7.54
C TYR A 97 -2.71 -13.32 6.25
N PHE A 98 -1.67 -12.59 5.86
CA PHE A 98 -0.90 -12.85 4.65
C PHE A 98 0.29 -13.79 4.87
N ASN A 99 0.74 -13.97 6.12
CA ASN A 99 1.88 -14.85 6.45
C ASN A 99 1.57 -16.32 6.10
N GLY A 100 0.34 -16.78 6.37
CA GLY A 100 -0.09 -18.15 6.03
C GLY A 100 -0.31 -18.37 4.53
N GLN A 101 -0.36 -17.30 3.72
CA GLN A 101 -0.56 -17.35 2.27
C GLN A 101 0.75 -17.22 1.49
N GLY A 102 1.86 -16.98 2.18
CA GLY A 102 3.15 -16.65 1.58
C GLY A 102 3.06 -15.44 0.65
N CYS A 103 2.16 -14.49 0.93
CA CYS A 103 1.89 -13.38 0.00
C CYS A 103 3.09 -12.41 -0.06
N TRP A 104 3.76 -12.23 1.07
CA TRP A 104 4.95 -11.41 1.23
C TRP A 104 6.21 -12.08 0.67
N HIS A 105 7.19 -11.25 0.32
CA HIS A 105 8.56 -11.64 -0.06
C HIS A 105 9.25 -12.43 1.05
#